data_AF-A0A958YLK0-F1
#
_entry.id   AF-A0A958YLK0-F1
#
_cell.length_a   1.000
_cell.length_b   1.000
_cell.length_c   1.000
_cell.angle_alpha   90.00
_cell.angle_beta   90.00
_cell.angle_gamma   90.00
#
_symmetry.space_group_name_H-M   'P 1'
#
loop_
_entity.id
_entity.type
_entity.pdbx_description
1 polymer ?
#
loop_
_entity_poly.entity_id
_entity_poly.type
_entity_poly.pdbx_seq_one_letter_code
_entity_poly.pdbx_strand_id
1 'polypeptide(L)'
;MKTKTLLTALLFISIASFAQKSNIEKNLKMYTQVWDDIVNKGQIDLINDKNFDPNVVQLNDSGNIVGIADFKAYYQNFITGFSDVKFTVEDAFGQGNKIVKHWRFQGKHTGDFFGIPATGKIVNVEGVTI
;
A
#
# COMPACT_ATOMS: atom_id res chain seq x y z
N MET A 1 15.10 -18.13 -51.19
CA MET A 1 14.83 -16.81 -50.60
C MET A 1 14.53 -16.99 -49.12
N LYS A 2 15.36 -16.40 -48.26
CA LYS A 2 15.49 -16.71 -46.83
C LYS A 2 14.62 -15.77 -45.96
N THR A 3 13.90 -16.36 -45.01
CA THR A 3 13.67 -15.92 -43.62
C THR A 3 13.71 -14.41 -43.32
N LYS A 4 12.54 -13.77 -43.09
CA LYS A 4 12.46 -12.42 -42.49
C LYS A 4 11.31 -12.16 -41.50
N THR A 5 10.53 -13.16 -41.07
CA THR A 5 9.30 -12.88 -40.29
C THR A 5 9.41 -13.07 -38.77
N LEU A 6 10.53 -13.57 -38.23
CA LEU A 6 10.61 -13.92 -36.79
C LEU A 6 11.08 -12.78 -35.86
N LEU A 7 11.73 -11.73 -36.36
CA LEU A 7 12.34 -10.71 -35.48
C LEU A 7 11.34 -9.71 -34.88
N THR A 8 10.24 -9.42 -35.56
CA THR A 8 9.31 -8.34 -35.15
C THR A 8 8.46 -8.74 -33.94
N ALA A 9 7.99 -9.99 -33.85
CA ALA A 9 7.21 -10.47 -32.72
C ALA A 9 8.03 -10.51 -31.41
N LEU A 10 9.29 -10.95 -31.50
CA LEU A 10 10.23 -10.95 -30.36
C LEU A 10 10.52 -9.53 -29.84
N LEU A 11 10.64 -8.54 -30.74
CA LEU A 11 10.88 -7.15 -30.38
C LEU A 11 9.66 -6.49 -29.72
N PHE A 12 8.44 -6.78 -30.17
CA PHE A 12 7.22 -6.28 -29.53
C PHE A 12 6.98 -6.92 -28.15
N ILE A 13 7.21 -8.23 -28.01
CA ILE A 13 7.09 -8.94 -26.73
C ILE A 13 8.08 -8.37 -25.71
N SER A 14 9.33 -8.10 -26.12
CA SER A 14 10.34 -7.54 -25.22
C SER A 14 10.03 -6.10 -24.79
N ILE A 15 9.55 -5.24 -25.70
CA ILE A 15 9.15 -3.85 -25.37
C ILE A 15 7.94 -3.82 -24.43
N ALA A 16 6.91 -4.64 -24.68
CA ALA A 16 5.72 -4.69 -23.82
C ALA A 16 6.07 -5.21 -22.42
N SER A 17 6.91 -6.25 -22.35
CA SER A 17 7.38 -6.82 -21.08
C SER A 17 8.24 -5.80 -20.31
N PHE A 18 9.09 -5.06 -21.02
CA PHE A 18 9.90 -3.99 -20.42
C PHE A 18 9.04 -2.82 -19.92
N ALA A 19 8.07 -2.36 -20.70
CA ALA A 19 7.15 -1.28 -20.29
C ALA A 19 6.29 -1.70 -19.09
N GLN A 20 5.82 -2.94 -19.05
CA GLN A 20 5.09 -3.49 -17.90
C GLN A 20 5.99 -3.57 -16.67
N LYS A 21 7.25 -4.01 -16.84
CA LYS A 21 8.24 -4.06 -15.76
C LYS A 21 8.58 -2.66 -15.22
N SER A 22 8.77 -1.66 -16.09
CA SER A 22 9.04 -0.29 -15.67
C SER A 22 7.85 0.34 -14.93
N ASN A 23 6.62 0.00 -15.33
CA ASN A 23 5.42 0.49 -14.67
C ASN A 23 5.27 -0.10 -13.27
N ILE A 24 5.54 -1.40 -13.07
CA ILE A 24 5.45 -1.99 -11.73
C ILE A 24 6.51 -1.42 -10.78
N GLU A 25 7.76 -1.24 -11.22
CA GLU A 25 8.82 -0.64 -10.39
C GLU A 25 8.46 0.80 -9.95
N LYS A 26 7.92 1.60 -10.87
CA LYS A 26 7.42 2.95 -10.55
C LYS A 26 6.26 2.90 -9.55
N ASN A 27 5.29 2.00 -9.78
CA ASN A 27 4.12 1.87 -8.91
C ASN A 27 4.51 1.39 -7.51
N LEU A 28 5.46 0.46 -7.39
CA LEU A 28 6.01 0.00 -6.12
C LEU A 28 6.65 1.15 -5.36
N LYS A 29 7.51 1.94 -6.01
CA LYS A 29 8.14 3.12 -5.38
C LYS A 29 7.11 4.14 -4.91
N MET A 30 6.12 4.45 -5.74
CA MET A 30 5.03 5.35 -5.36
C MET A 30 4.25 4.80 -4.16
N TYR A 31 3.87 3.52 -4.23
CA TYR A 31 3.05 2.87 -3.22
C TYR A 31 3.77 2.82 -1.86
N THR A 32 5.04 2.42 -1.81
CA THR A 32 5.81 2.37 -0.56
C THR A 32 6.02 3.76 0.02
N GLN A 33 6.31 4.76 -0.81
CA GLN A 33 6.48 6.14 -0.36
C GLN A 33 5.19 6.72 0.23
N VAL A 34 4.03 6.51 -0.42
CA VAL A 34 2.73 7.00 0.08
C VAL A 34 2.41 6.40 1.45
N TRP A 35 2.66 5.11 1.65
CA TRP A 35 2.43 4.47 2.96
C TRP A 35 3.42 4.92 4.04
N ASP A 36 4.68 5.19 3.70
CA ASP A 36 5.64 5.83 4.61
C ASP A 36 5.13 7.21 5.04
N ASP A 37 4.74 8.05 4.10
CA ASP A 37 4.27 9.41 4.38
C ASP A 37 2.99 9.41 5.23
N ILE A 38 2.03 8.53 4.93
CA ILE A 38 0.79 8.42 5.71
C ILE A 38 1.08 7.98 7.15
N VAL A 39 1.84 6.89 7.34
CA VAL A 39 1.94 6.25 8.66
C VAL A 39 3.09 6.82 9.49
N ASN A 40 4.28 6.97 8.92
CA ASN A 40 5.45 7.45 9.67
C ASN A 40 5.44 8.97 9.84
N LYS A 41 4.87 9.72 8.89
CA LYS A 41 4.82 11.20 8.94
C LYS A 41 3.44 11.74 9.33
N GLY A 42 2.49 10.85 9.60
CA GLY A 42 1.12 11.21 10.01
C GLY A 42 0.33 11.97 8.94
N GLN A 43 0.73 11.91 7.67
CA GLN A 43 0.10 12.67 6.58
C GLN A 43 -1.19 12.01 6.09
N ILE A 44 -2.17 11.86 6.98
CA ILE A 44 -3.45 11.19 6.71
C ILE A 44 -4.22 11.81 5.53
N ASP A 45 -4.00 13.08 5.25
CA ASP A 45 -4.62 13.79 4.12
C ASP A 45 -4.12 13.33 2.75
N LEU A 46 -3.06 12.51 2.69
CA LEU A 46 -2.69 11.80 1.46
C LEU A 46 -3.71 10.74 1.07
N ILE A 47 -4.60 10.31 1.96
CA ILE A 47 -5.81 9.56 1.61
C ILE A 47 -6.86 10.54 1.07
N ASN A 48 -6.81 10.76 -0.24
CA ASN A 48 -7.68 11.65 -1.01
C ASN A 48 -7.87 11.12 -2.44
N ASP A 49 -8.80 11.72 -3.19
CA ASP A 49 -9.20 11.32 -4.54
C ASP A 49 -8.13 11.50 -5.63
N LYS A 50 -7.00 12.13 -5.31
CA LYS A 50 -5.83 12.24 -6.19
C LYS A 50 -4.91 11.03 -6.08
N ASN A 51 -4.84 10.41 -4.90
CA ASN A 51 -3.93 9.33 -4.59
C ASN A 51 -4.61 7.96 -4.48
N PHE A 52 -5.92 7.94 -4.23
CA PHE A 52 -6.73 6.74 -4.06
C PHE A 52 -7.97 6.81 -4.94
N ASP A 53 -8.46 5.63 -5.35
CA ASP A 53 -9.77 5.54 -5.99
C ASP A 53 -10.85 6.01 -5.00
N PRO A 54 -11.76 6.93 -5.39
CA PRO A 54 -12.82 7.39 -4.50
C PRO A 54 -13.73 6.25 -4.01
N ASN A 55 -13.81 5.15 -4.77
CA ASN A 55 -14.56 3.93 -4.47
C ASN A 55 -13.66 2.81 -3.92
N VAL A 56 -12.50 3.13 -3.34
CA VAL A 56 -11.60 2.13 -2.74
C VAL A 56 -12.37 1.17 -1.83
N VAL A 57 -12.06 -0.12 -1.96
CA VAL A 57 -12.64 -1.18 -1.12
C VAL A 57 -11.50 -1.88 -0.41
N GLN A 58 -11.45 -1.77 0.91
CA GLN A 58 -10.59 -2.60 1.74
C GLN A 58 -11.38 -3.84 2.18
N LEU A 59 -10.92 -4.99 1.73
CA LEU A 59 -11.47 -6.28 2.10
C LEU A 59 -10.95 -6.69 3.47
N ASN A 60 -11.84 -7.13 4.35
CA ASN A 60 -11.51 -7.67 5.66
C ASN A 60 -12.49 -8.81 6.01
N ASP A 61 -12.16 -9.60 7.03
CA ASP A 61 -13.02 -10.71 7.45
C ASP A 61 -14.28 -10.23 8.20
N SER A 62 -14.23 -9.03 8.80
CA SER A 62 -15.27 -8.49 9.69
C SER A 62 -16.29 -7.58 9.00
N GLY A 63 -16.14 -7.29 7.69
CA GLY A 63 -17.01 -6.42 6.91
C GLY A 63 -16.26 -5.27 6.20
N ASN A 64 -16.32 -5.27 4.87
CA ASN A 64 -15.51 -4.38 4.01
C ASN A 64 -15.65 -2.90 4.37
N ILE A 65 -14.56 -2.16 4.20
CA ILE A 65 -14.56 -0.69 4.25
C ILE A 65 -14.67 -0.18 2.82
N VAL A 66 -15.69 0.63 2.54
CA VAL A 66 -16.03 1.05 1.17
C VAL A 66 -16.01 2.57 1.08
N GLY A 67 -15.30 3.09 0.10
CA GLY A 67 -15.20 4.52 -0.16
C GLY A 67 -14.09 5.20 0.64
N ILE A 68 -13.57 6.28 0.05
CA ILE A 68 -12.36 6.93 0.55
C ILE A 68 -12.51 7.58 1.93
N ALA A 69 -13.72 8.03 2.28
CA ALA A 69 -13.98 8.64 3.58
C ALA A 69 -13.81 7.63 4.72
N ASP A 70 -14.43 6.46 4.59
CA ASP A 70 -14.35 5.40 5.61
C ASP A 70 -12.96 4.76 5.63
N PHE A 71 -12.32 4.63 4.46
CA PHE A 71 -10.92 4.19 4.37
C PHE A 71 -9.98 5.15 5.12
N LYS A 72 -10.16 6.47 4.95
CA LYS A 72 -9.39 7.47 5.70
C LYS A 72 -9.64 7.38 7.20
N ALA A 73 -10.90 7.28 7.62
CA ALA A 73 -11.27 7.16 9.02
C ALA A 73 -10.66 5.90 9.67
N TYR A 74 -10.60 4.78 8.93
CA TYR A 74 -9.96 3.56 9.39
C TYR A 74 -8.46 3.76 9.68
N TYR A 75 -7.69 4.34 8.75
CA TYR A 75 -6.26 4.57 8.97
C TYR A 75 -5.97 5.71 9.96
N GLN A 76 -6.88 6.67 10.12
CA GLN A 76 -6.78 7.72 11.14
C GLN A 76 -6.69 7.14 12.56
N ASN A 77 -7.38 6.03 12.84
CA ASN A 77 -7.31 5.33 14.13
C ASN A 77 -5.88 4.85 14.43
N PHE A 78 -5.14 4.35 13.44
CA PHE A 78 -3.75 3.93 13.65
C PHE A 78 -2.82 5.12 13.93
N ILE A 79 -3.05 6.26 13.26
CA ILE A 79 -2.23 7.47 13.44
C ILE A 79 -2.47 8.13 14.80
N THR A 80 -3.72 8.10 15.30
CA THR A 80 -4.08 8.77 16.57
C THR A 80 -4.00 7.84 17.77
N GLY A 81 -4.19 6.53 17.57
CA GLY A 81 -4.12 5.53 18.62
C GLY A 81 -2.69 5.24 19.11
N PHE A 82 -1.67 5.51 18.28
CA PHE A 82 -0.29 5.13 18.59
C PHE A 82 0.70 6.29 18.53
N SER A 83 1.64 6.34 19.48
CA SER A 83 2.86 7.14 19.44
C SER A 83 4.07 6.27 19.10
N ASP A 84 5.22 6.91 18.85
CA ASP A 84 6.48 6.24 18.56
C ASP A 84 6.35 5.24 17.39
N VAL A 85 5.54 5.63 16.41
CA VAL A 85 5.18 4.78 15.27
C VAL A 85 6.39 4.54 14.39
N LYS A 86 6.61 3.27 14.07
CA LYS A 86 7.52 2.84 13.01
C LYS A 86 6.80 1.83 12.13
N PHE A 87 6.51 2.26 10.91
CA PHE A 87 6.01 1.43 9.84
C PHE A 87 7.15 1.13 8.85
N THR A 88 7.26 -0.13 8.46
CA THR A 88 8.28 -0.58 7.50
C THR A 88 7.60 -1.46 6.47
N VAL A 89 7.80 -1.15 5.19
CA VAL A 89 7.51 -2.09 4.10
C VAL A 89 8.75 -2.97 3.95
N GLU A 90 8.67 -4.19 4.47
CA GLU A 90 9.77 -5.15 4.51
C GLU A 90 10.03 -5.75 3.12
N ASP A 91 8.96 -5.99 2.36
CA ASP A 91 9.04 -6.43 0.96
C ASP A 91 7.84 -5.90 0.18
N ALA A 92 8.03 -5.62 -1.10
CA ALA A 92 6.97 -5.22 -2.00
C ALA A 92 7.28 -5.68 -3.44
N PHE A 93 6.35 -6.41 -4.01
CA PHE A 93 6.45 -6.94 -5.37
C PHE A 93 5.08 -6.96 -6.03
N GLY A 94 5.03 -7.15 -7.34
CA GLY A 94 3.78 -7.13 -8.06
C GLY A 94 3.90 -7.53 -9.52
N GLN A 95 2.74 -7.63 -10.16
CA GLN A 95 2.64 -7.94 -11.58
C GLN A 95 1.42 -7.22 -12.16
N GLY A 96 1.62 -6.56 -13.31
CA GLY A 96 0.55 -5.81 -13.95
C GLY A 96 0.09 -4.65 -13.06
N ASN A 97 -1.18 -4.68 -12.64
CA ASN A 97 -1.81 -3.66 -11.80
C ASN A 97 -1.98 -4.08 -10.33
N LYS A 98 -1.34 -5.17 -9.88
CA LYS A 98 -1.44 -5.68 -8.51
C LYS A 98 -0.09 -5.55 -7.79
N ILE A 99 -0.14 -5.14 -6.53
CA ILE A 99 1.02 -5.01 -5.63
C ILE A 99 0.71 -5.80 -4.37
N VAL A 100 1.68 -6.57 -3.89
CA VAL A 100 1.69 -7.15 -2.55
C VAL A 100 2.73 -6.41 -1.73
N LYS A 101 2.39 -6.04 -0.48
CA LYS A 101 3.37 -5.59 0.52
C LYS A 101 3.38 -6.53 1.73
N HIS A 102 4.57 -6.94 2.15
CA HIS A 102 4.83 -7.41 3.50
C HIS A 102 5.25 -6.20 4.33
N TRP A 103 4.61 -6.00 5.48
CA TRP A 103 4.83 -4.82 6.30
C TRP A 103 4.92 -5.17 7.78
N ARG A 104 5.57 -4.27 8.52
CA ARG A 104 5.65 -4.28 9.97
C ARG A 104 5.22 -2.93 10.52
N PHE A 105 4.38 -2.96 11.55
CA PHE A 105 3.94 -1.80 12.31
C PHE A 105 4.36 -1.97 13.78
N GLN A 106 5.05 -0.95 14.29
CA GLN A 106 5.40 -0.82 15.69
C GLN A 106 4.85 0.50 16.23
N GLY A 107 4.41 0.51 17.48
CA GLY A 107 3.96 1.72 18.15
C GLY A 107 3.58 1.47 19.60
N LYS A 108 3.48 2.54 20.38
CA LYS A 108 2.96 2.52 21.75
C LYS A 108 1.51 2.97 21.73
N HIS A 109 0.61 2.17 22.30
CA HIS A 109 -0.82 2.49 22.35
C HIS A 109 -1.09 3.62 23.36
N THR A 110 -1.21 4.86 22.87
CA THR A 110 -1.29 6.09 23.66
C THR A 110 -2.55 6.91 23.43
N GLY A 111 -3.33 6.59 22.40
CA GLY A 111 -4.63 7.19 22.12
C GLY A 111 -5.77 6.17 22.23
N ASP A 112 -6.98 6.60 21.88
CA ASP A 112 -8.07 5.67 21.62
C ASP A 112 -7.79 4.92 20.30
N PHE A 113 -8.00 3.61 20.29
CA PHE A 113 -7.84 2.79 19.09
C PHE A 113 -9.08 1.91 18.91
N PHE A 114 -9.94 2.27 17.97
CA PHE A 114 -11.21 1.57 17.72
C PHE A 114 -12.05 1.39 19.00
N GLY A 115 -12.15 2.43 19.83
CA GLY A 115 -12.93 2.41 21.08
C GLY A 115 -12.23 1.73 22.25
N ILE A 116 -10.97 1.30 22.08
CA ILE A 116 -10.12 0.79 23.16
C ILE A 116 -9.29 1.96 23.70
N PRO A 117 -9.44 2.34 24.97
CA PRO A 117 -8.63 3.40 25.56
C PRO A 117 -7.14 3.04 25.61
N ALA A 118 -6.29 4.07 25.59
CA ALA A 118 -4.84 3.95 25.66
C ALA A 118 -4.38 2.98 26.77
N THR A 119 -3.69 1.91 26.38
CA THR A 119 -3.21 0.89 27.33
C THR A 119 -1.76 1.10 27.75
N GLY A 120 -1.02 1.98 27.07
CA GLY A 120 0.41 2.20 27.27
C GLY A 120 1.31 1.05 26.81
N LYS A 121 0.74 -0.04 26.26
CA LYS A 121 1.49 -1.21 25.78
C LYS A 121 2.11 -0.93 24.41
N ILE A 122 3.22 -1.61 24.14
CA ILE A 122 3.88 -1.59 22.83
C ILE A 122 3.33 -2.73 21.98
N VAL A 123 3.06 -2.43 20.71
CA VAL A 123 2.73 -3.43 19.68
C VAL A 123 3.87 -3.56 18.69
N ASN A 124 4.04 -4.77 18.16
CA ASN A 124 4.91 -5.08 17.03
C ASN A 124 4.20 -6.15 16.22
N VAL A 125 3.60 -5.74 15.11
CA VAL A 125 2.72 -6.57 14.29
C VAL A 125 3.23 -6.56 12.87
N GLU A 126 3.20 -7.71 12.21
CA GLU A 126 3.49 -7.86 10.80
C GLU A 126 2.29 -8.41 10.05
N GLY A 127 2.24 -8.14 8.75
CA GLY A 127 1.13 -8.56 7.91
C GLY A 127 1.44 -8.41 6.44
N VAL A 128 0.52 -8.93 5.62
CA VAL A 128 0.58 -8.83 4.16
C VAL A 128 -0.69 -8.16 3.66
N THR A 129 -0.55 -7.27 2.69
CA THR A 129 -1.67 -6.65 1.97
C THR A 129 -1.46 -6.83 0.47
N ILE A 130 -2.53 -7.18 -0.23
CA ILE A 130 -2.61 -7.29 -1.70
C ILE A 130 -3.64 -6.30 -2.25
#